data_AF-A0A967FCQ5-F1
#
_entry.id   AF-A0A967FCQ5-F1
#
_cell.length_a   1.000
_cell.length_b   1.000
_cell.length_c   1.000
_cell.angle_alpha   90.00
_cell.angle_beta   90.00
_cell.angle_gamma   90.00
#
_symmetry.space_group_name_H-M   'P 1'
#
loop_
_entity.id
_entity.type
_entity.pdbx_description
1 polymer ?
#
loop_
_entity_poly.entity_id
_entity_poly.type
_entity_poly.pdbx_seq_one_letter_code
_entity_poly.pdbx_strand_id
1 'polypeptide(L)'
;GFGVWLLGGTSTIHIGASGLVFGYFGFLILRGYFERSFISIAIAVVVLLFYGSLIWGVFPTVQSGVSWLGHLFGFVGGAWAAHLITQRYQKTEEEIEIRIL
;
A
#
# COMPACT_ATOMS: atom_id res chain seq x y z
N GLY A 1 -11.97 -2.40 -2.12
CA GLY A 1 -13.38 -2.86 -2.10
C GLY A 1 -13.99 -2.78 -3.49
N PHE A 2 -14.22 -1.58 -4.01
CA PHE A 2 -14.92 -1.33 -5.27
C PHE A 2 -14.36 -2.09 -6.50
N GLY A 3 -13.04 -2.13 -6.69
CA GLY A 3 -12.42 -2.88 -7.79
C GLY A 3 -12.61 -4.39 -7.73
N VAL A 4 -12.73 -4.97 -6.52
CA VAL A 4 -13.02 -6.39 -6.32
C VAL A 4 -14.49 -6.70 -6.62
N TRP A 5 -15.39 -5.76 -6.31
CA TRP A 5 -16.81 -5.89 -6.60
C TRP A 5 -17.12 -5.84 -8.11
N LEU A 6 -16.35 -5.05 -8.88
CA LEU A 6 -16.53 -4.94 -10.34
C LEU A 6 -15.83 -6.05 -11.15
N LEU A 7 -14.74 -6.63 -10.63
CA LEU A 7 -13.85 -7.51 -11.39
C LEU A 7 -13.67 -8.91 -10.76
N GLY A 8 -14.39 -9.21 -9.69
CA GLY A 8 -14.31 -10.50 -8.98
C GLY A 8 -14.94 -11.65 -9.79
N GLY A 9 -14.15 -12.68 -10.08
CA GLY A 9 -14.63 -13.88 -10.78
C GLY A 9 -15.58 -14.72 -9.92
N THR A 10 -16.48 -15.47 -10.58
CA THR A 10 -17.55 -16.28 -9.96
C THR A 10 -17.06 -17.46 -9.10
N SER A 11 -15.75 -17.63 -8.91
CA SER A 11 -15.14 -18.77 -8.19
C SER A 11 -13.96 -18.35 -7.29
N THR A 12 -13.93 -17.10 -6.83
CA THR A 12 -12.91 -16.61 -5.89
C THR A 12 -13.52 -16.21 -4.55
N ILE A 13 -12.96 -16.74 -3.45
CA ILE A 13 -13.32 -16.28 -2.10
C ILE A 13 -12.74 -14.88 -1.92
N HIS A 14 -13.60 -13.86 -2.02
CA HIS A 14 -13.25 -12.45 -1.81
C HIS A 14 -13.34 -12.01 -0.33
N ILE A 15 -13.66 -12.94 0.57
CA ILE A 15 -13.71 -12.71 2.03
C ILE A 15 -12.31 -12.94 2.57
N GLY A 16 -11.53 -11.86 2.68
CA GLY A 16 -10.20 -11.96 3.28
C GLY A 16 -9.62 -10.61 3.64
N ALA A 17 -9.07 -10.51 4.85
CA ALA A 17 -8.27 -9.37 5.30
C ALA A 17 -7.01 -9.14 4.43
N SER A 18 -6.70 -10.05 3.50
CA SER A 18 -5.50 -9.96 2.65
C SER A 18 -5.48 -8.69 1.79
N GLY A 19 -6.61 -8.20 1.28
CA GLY A 19 -6.64 -6.91 0.58
C GLY A 19 -6.14 -5.74 1.44
N LEU A 20 -6.47 -5.75 2.75
CA LEU A 20 -5.96 -4.76 3.70
C LEU A 20 -4.48 -4.97 3.99
N VAL A 21 -4.02 -6.23 4.14
CA VAL A 21 -2.60 -6.56 4.30
C VAL A 21 -1.79 -6.01 3.12
N PHE A 22 -2.24 -6.23 1.89
CA PHE A 22 -1.59 -5.68 0.70
C PHE A 22 -1.65 -4.15 0.64
N GLY A 23 -2.73 -3.54 1.14
CA GLY A 23 -2.82 -2.10 1.31
C GLY A 23 -1.79 -1.55 2.31
N TYR A 24 -1.66 -2.16 3.48
CA TYR A 24 -0.63 -1.76 4.46
C TYR A 24 0.78 -2.00 3.93
N PHE A 25 1.00 -3.12 3.25
CA PHE A 25 2.28 -3.44 2.62
C PHE A 25 2.67 -2.39 1.58
N GLY A 26 1.76 -2.06 0.64
CA GLY A 26 1.99 -0.99 -0.34
C GLY A 26 2.19 0.38 0.32
N PHE A 27 1.38 0.71 1.34
CA PHE A 27 1.53 1.97 2.07
C PHE A 27 2.91 2.10 2.73
N LEU A 28 3.36 1.11 3.50
CA LEU A 28 4.59 1.19 4.27
C LEU A 28 5.84 1.28 3.39
N ILE A 29 5.89 0.51 2.29
CA ILE A 29 7.03 0.54 1.38
C ILE A 29 7.07 1.88 0.64
N LEU A 30 5.95 2.32 0.07
CA LEU A 30 5.91 3.55 -0.73
C LEU A 30 5.99 4.80 0.15
N ARG A 31 5.59 4.73 1.43
CA ARG A 31 5.83 5.81 2.40
C ARG A 31 7.33 6.04 2.61
N GLY A 32 8.14 5.00 2.73
CA GLY A 32 9.60 5.14 2.77
C GLY A 32 10.17 5.86 1.54
N TYR A 33 9.61 5.60 0.36
CA TYR A 33 10.00 6.25 -0.89
C TYR A 33 9.56 7.73 -0.99
N PHE A 34 8.33 8.05 -0.56
CA PHE A 34 7.77 9.40 -0.66
C PHE A 34 8.23 10.32 0.48
N GLU A 35 8.14 9.87 1.73
CA GLU A 35 8.45 10.69 2.92
C GLU A 35 9.96 10.86 3.09
N ARG A 36 10.76 9.87 2.70
CA ARG A 36 12.24 9.90 2.72
C ARG A 36 12.87 10.19 4.10
N SER A 37 12.08 10.10 5.17
CA SER A 37 12.58 10.17 6.53
C SER A 37 13.35 8.89 6.89
N PHE A 38 14.37 8.99 7.74
CA PHE A 38 15.16 7.83 8.17
C PHE A 38 14.27 6.72 8.75
N ILE A 39 13.28 7.08 9.56
CA ILE A 39 12.34 6.14 10.18
C ILE A 39 11.48 5.44 9.12
N SER A 40 10.91 6.17 8.17
CA SER A 40 10.05 5.57 7.13
C SER A 40 10.83 4.62 6.22
N ILE A 41 12.08 4.95 5.88
CA ILE A 41 12.98 4.08 5.12
C ILE A 41 13.32 2.82 5.93
N ALA A 42 13.69 2.96 7.21
CA ALA A 42 14.02 1.82 8.06
C ALA A 42 12.82 0.85 8.19
N ILE A 43 11.61 1.37 8.36
CA ILE A 43 10.38 0.57 8.38
C ILE A 43 10.17 -0.13 7.03
N ALA A 44 10.31 0.58 5.91
CA ALA A 44 10.16 -0.01 4.58
C ALA A 44 11.15 -1.17 4.35
N VAL A 45 12.41 -1.00 4.78
CA VAL A 45 13.43 -2.06 4.70
C VAL A 45 13.04 -3.26 5.53
N VAL A 46 12.65 -3.08 6.80
CA VAL A 46 12.21 -4.18 7.66
C VAL A 46 11.01 -4.92 7.03
N VAL A 47 10.02 -4.19 6.53
CA VAL A 47 8.85 -4.78 5.86
C VAL A 47 9.26 -5.58 4.63
N LEU A 48 10.15 -5.05 3.78
CA LEU A 48 10.63 -5.78 2.61
C LEU A 48 11.43 -7.03 2.98
N LEU A 49 12.20 -6.99 4.07
CA LEU A 49 13.03 -8.10 4.53
C LEU A 49 12.18 -9.28 5.01
N PHE A 50 11.14 -9.01 5.80
CA PHE A 50 10.27 -10.06 6.38
C PHE A 50 9.07 -10.43 5.50
N TYR A 51 8.56 -9.48 4.71
CA TYR A 51 7.31 -9.62 3.96
C TYR A 51 7.46 -9.31 2.46
N GLY A 52 8.67 -9.14 1.94
CA GLY A 52 8.90 -8.79 0.52
C GLY A 52 8.30 -9.80 -0.46
N SER A 53 8.18 -11.07 -0.06
CA SER A 53 7.54 -12.12 -0.86
C SER A 53 6.04 -11.86 -1.14
N LEU A 54 5.38 -11.00 -0.36
CA LEU A 54 3.99 -10.60 -0.61
C LEU A 54 3.83 -9.98 -2.01
N ILE A 55 4.87 -9.34 -2.57
CA ILE A 55 4.79 -8.72 -3.90
C ILE A 55 4.34 -9.72 -4.97
N TRP A 56 4.68 -11.00 -4.84
CA TRP A 56 4.28 -12.04 -5.79
C TRP A 56 2.77 -12.29 -5.79
N GLY A 57 2.08 -12.04 -4.67
CA GLY A 57 0.64 -12.26 -4.55
C GLY A 57 -0.23 -11.27 -5.33
N VAL A 58 0.35 -10.23 -5.95
CA VAL A 58 -0.38 -9.35 -6.88
C VAL A 58 -0.48 -9.93 -8.30
N PHE A 59 0.26 -10.99 -8.61
CA PHE A 59 0.27 -11.60 -9.93
C PHE A 59 -0.72 -12.78 -10.02
N PRO A 60 -1.39 -12.96 -11.17
CA PRO A 60 -2.41 -14.01 -11.36
C PRO A 60 -1.85 -15.44 -11.39
N THR A 61 -0.55 -15.60 -11.59
CA THR A 61 0.11 -16.89 -11.87
C THR A 61 0.58 -17.65 -10.63
N VAL A 62 0.56 -17.02 -9.46
CA VAL A 62 1.26 -17.53 -8.26
C VAL A 62 0.38 -18.46 -7.42
N GLN A 63 -0.94 -18.18 -7.33
CA GLN A 63 -1.83 -19.00 -6.51
C GLN A 63 -3.23 -19.09 -7.11
N SER A 64 -3.62 -20.31 -7.52
CA SER A 64 -4.97 -20.60 -8.00
C SER A 64 -5.98 -20.54 -6.85
N GLY A 65 -7.17 -19.98 -7.12
CA GLY A 65 -8.25 -19.83 -6.14
C GLY A 65 -8.16 -18.61 -5.22
N VAL A 66 -7.09 -17.79 -5.31
CA VAL A 66 -6.92 -16.53 -4.56
C VAL A 66 -7.17 -15.31 -5.45
N SER A 67 -7.82 -14.29 -4.90
CA SER A 67 -8.16 -13.05 -5.60
C SER A 67 -6.95 -12.11 -5.75
N TRP A 68 -6.07 -12.39 -6.72
CA TRP A 68 -4.91 -11.53 -7.05
C TRP A 68 -5.31 -10.08 -7.34
N LEU A 69 -6.48 -9.84 -7.96
CA LEU A 69 -7.04 -8.50 -8.16
C LEU A 69 -7.24 -7.77 -6.84
N GLY A 70 -7.68 -8.47 -5.80
CA GLY A 70 -7.86 -7.92 -4.46
C GLY A 70 -6.55 -7.48 -3.83
N HIS A 71 -5.49 -8.26 -4.03
CA HIS A 71 -4.13 -7.91 -3.60
C HIS A 71 -3.58 -6.72 -4.37
N LEU A 72 -3.74 -6.71 -5.70
CA LEU A 72 -3.30 -5.61 -6.55
C LEU A 72 -4.00 -4.29 -6.17
N PHE A 73 -5.33 -4.29 -6.08
CA PHE A 73 -6.07 -3.08 -5.71
C PHE A 73 -5.84 -2.67 -4.26
N GLY A 74 -5.58 -3.62 -3.36
CA GLY A 74 -5.10 -3.34 -2.01
C GLY A 74 -3.80 -2.55 -2.06
N PHE A 75 -2.78 -3.11 -2.71
CA PHE A 75 -1.45 -2.50 -2.87
C PHE A 75 -1.51 -1.10 -3.49
N VAL A 76 -2.24 -0.94 -4.60
CA VAL A 76 -2.41 0.35 -5.28
C VAL A 76 -3.10 1.37 -4.38
N GLY A 77 -4.15 0.97 -3.64
CA GLY A 77 -4.81 1.83 -2.67
C GLY A 77 -3.86 2.30 -1.56
N GLY A 78 -3.02 1.39 -1.06
CA GLY A 78 -1.96 1.70 -0.10
C GLY A 78 -0.93 2.69 -0.62
N ALA A 79 -0.43 2.45 -1.84
CA ALA A 79 0.53 3.35 -2.51
C ALA A 79 -0.05 4.76 -2.72
N TRP A 80 -1.32 4.84 -3.14
CA TRP A 80 -2.02 6.11 -3.29
C TRP A 80 -2.16 6.85 -1.95
N ALA A 81 -2.52 6.14 -0.88
CA ALA A 81 -2.61 6.72 0.46
C ALA A 81 -1.25 7.25 0.94
N ALA A 82 -0.15 6.53 0.69
CA ALA A 82 1.19 6.97 1.06
C ALA A 82 1.57 8.28 0.37
N HIS A 83 1.25 8.41 -0.91
CA HIS A 83 1.47 9.63 -1.68
C HIS A 83 0.69 10.83 -1.10
N LEU A 84 -0.62 10.68 -0.90
CA LEU A 84 -1.49 11.76 -0.41
C LEU A 84 -1.12 12.21 1.01
N ILE A 85 -0.79 11.28 1.91
CA ILE A 85 -0.45 11.61 3.29
C ILE A 85 0.89 12.36 3.35
N THR A 86 1.86 11.95 2.55
CA THR A 86 3.17 12.63 2.48
C THR A 86 3.02 14.08 1.99
N GLN A 87 2.22 14.31 0.95
CA GLN A 87 1.98 15.67 0.44
C GLN A 87 1.30 16.57 1.48
N ARG A 88 0.35 16.02 2.25
CA ARG A 88 -0.32 16.78 3.32
C ARG A 88 0.66 17.19 4.42
N TYR A 89 1.55 16.29 4.84
CA TYR A 89 2.54 16.58 5.87
C TYR A 89 3.48 17.71 5.44
N GLN A 90 4.03 17.63 4.22
CA GLN A 90 4.91 18.67 3.65
C GLN A 90 4.21 20.04 3.60
N LYS A 91 2.96 20.07 3.15
CA LYS A 91 2.19 21.32 3.07
C LYS A 91 1.94 21.93 4.46
N THR A 92 1.67 21.10 5.48
CA THR A 92 1.46 21.58 6.85
C THR A 92 2.74 22.17 7.45
N GLU A 93 3.91 21.57 7.19
CA GLU A 93 5.20 22.14 7.65
C GLU A 93 5.46 23.51 7.01
N GLU A 94 5.24 23.64 5.69
CA GLU A 94 5.41 24.92 4.97
C GLU A 94 4.47 26.01 5.51
N GLU A 95 3.19 25.68 5.78
CA GLU A 95 2.24 26.64 6.36
C GLU A 95 2.62 27.08 7.79
N ILE A 96 3.23 26.19 8.59
CA ILE A 96 3.72 26.52 9.93
C ILE A 96 4.94 27.43 9.85
N GLU A 97 5.92 27.12 8.98
CA GLU A 97 7.10 27.96 8.78
C GLU A 97 6.72 29.38 8.33
N ILE A 98 5.80 29.53 7.36
CA ILE A 98 5.31 30.83 6.90
C ILE A 98 4.65 31.63 8.02
N ARG A 99 3.97 30.99 8.98
CA ARG A 99 3.28 31.67 10.10
C ARG A 99 4.23 32.13 11.21
N ILE A 100 5.43 31.59 11.29
CA ILE A 100 6.42 31.88 12.35
C ILE A 100 7.44 32.94 11.88
N LEU A 101 7.53 33.19 10.57
CA LEU A 101 8.29 34.28 9.95
C LEU A 101 7.52 35.61 9.98
#